data_AF-Q8RQI5-F1
#
_entry.id   AF-Q8RQI5-F1
#
_cell.length_a   1.000
_cell.length_b   1.000
_cell.length_c   1.000
_cell.angle_alpha   90.00
_cell.angle_beta   90.00
_cell.angle_gamma   90.00
#
_symmetry.space_group_name_H-M   'P 1'
#
loop_
_entity.id
_entity.type
_entity.pdbx_description
1 polymer ?
#
loop_
_entity_poly.entity_id
_entity_poly.type
_entity_poly.pdbx_seq_one_letter_code
_entity_poly.pdbx_strand_id
1 'polypeptide(L)'
;GMRGVYTGGILEYFMEQDLYFPYVIGVSAGACHAASYLSRQRNRNKTVNIDYASHPKYLSYKNLWRKRQLFDMDFIFHEIPEKHVPFDFETYFNSPERFLVGTTDCETGQSVYFEKEGTNDDALNLLQASSSLPFIAPVVNYRGKQLLDGGFQI
;
A
#
# COMPACT_ATOMS: atom_id res chain seq x y z
N GLY A 1 -9.46 5.41 -3.48
CA GLY A 1 -10.61 6.10 -4.13
C GLY A 1 -11.05 5.34 -5.37
N MET A 2 -12.24 5.63 -5.93
CA MET A 2 -12.88 4.85 -7.02
C MET A 2 -11.98 4.56 -8.25
N ARG A 3 -10.93 5.35 -8.51
CA ARG A 3 -9.92 5.09 -9.55
C ARG A 3 -9.02 3.87 -9.26
N GLY A 4 -8.74 3.57 -7.99
CA GLY A 4 -7.95 2.38 -7.61
C GLY A 4 -8.65 1.07 -7.95
N VAL A 5 -9.98 1.05 -7.92
CA VAL A 5 -10.78 -0.14 -8.32
C VAL A 5 -10.58 -0.47 -9.81
N TYR A 6 -10.41 0.56 -10.66
CA TYR A 6 -10.13 0.36 -12.09
C TYR A 6 -8.74 -0.28 -12.31
N THR A 7 -7.70 0.25 -11.66
CA THR A 7 -6.35 -0.34 -11.70
C THR A 7 -6.34 -1.75 -11.11
N GLY A 8 -7.05 -1.97 -10.00
CA GLY A 8 -7.21 -3.28 -9.38
C GLY A 8 -7.85 -4.29 -10.35
N GLY A 9 -8.88 -3.88 -11.11
CA GLY A 9 -9.52 -4.74 -12.11
C GLY A 9 -8.61 -5.09 -13.29
N ILE A 10 -7.77 -4.16 -13.77
CA ILE A 10 -6.78 -4.44 -14.83
C ILE A 10 -5.73 -5.43 -14.34
N LEU A 11 -5.19 -5.22 -13.13
CA LEU A 11 -4.19 -6.13 -12.56
C LEU A 11 -4.79 -7.51 -12.27
N GLU A 12 -6.07 -7.57 -11.88
CA GLU A 12 -6.81 -8.82 -11.74
C GLU A 12 -6.86 -9.58 -13.07
N TYR A 13 -7.25 -8.90 -14.15
CA TYR A 13 -7.27 -9.49 -15.48
C TYR A 13 -5.89 -9.98 -15.93
N PHE A 14 -4.82 -9.22 -15.63
CA PHE A 14 -3.45 -9.67 -15.92
C PHE A 14 -3.09 -10.94 -15.16
N MET A 15 -3.48 -11.05 -13.88
CA MET A 15 -3.28 -12.30 -13.13
C MET A 15 -4.09 -13.45 -13.72
N GLU A 16 -5.33 -13.22 -14.18
CA GLU A 16 -6.15 -14.25 -14.84
C GLU A 16 -5.51 -14.80 -16.12
N GLN A 17 -4.75 -13.97 -16.83
CA GLN A 17 -4.01 -14.35 -18.04
C GLN A 17 -2.57 -14.83 -17.74
N ASP A 18 -2.21 -15.02 -16.45
CA ASP A 18 -0.86 -15.33 -15.99
C ASP A 18 0.22 -14.37 -16.54
N LEU A 19 -0.16 -13.12 -16.78
CA LEU A 19 0.70 -12.06 -17.28
C LEU A 19 1.30 -11.31 -16.11
N TYR A 20 2.63 -11.42 -15.95
CA TYR A 20 3.41 -10.74 -14.91
C TYR A 20 4.48 -9.84 -15.53
N PHE A 21 4.40 -8.54 -15.25
CA PHE A 21 5.38 -7.58 -15.76
C PHE A 21 6.68 -7.66 -14.96
N PRO A 22 7.86 -7.76 -15.63
CA PRO A 22 9.14 -7.94 -14.94
C PRO A 22 9.54 -6.75 -14.07
N TYR A 23 8.91 -5.59 -14.27
CA TYR A 23 9.19 -4.37 -13.54
C TYR A 23 7.88 -3.63 -13.24
N VAL A 24 7.62 -3.40 -11.95
CA VAL A 24 6.40 -2.79 -11.43
C VAL A 24 6.80 -1.61 -10.54
N ILE A 25 6.12 -0.48 -10.70
CA ILE A 25 6.25 0.67 -9.79
C ILE A 25 4.86 1.03 -9.27
N GLY A 26 4.75 1.27 -7.97
CA GLY A 26 3.51 1.68 -7.34
C GLY A 26 3.71 2.82 -6.35
N VAL A 27 2.70 3.68 -6.25
CA VAL A 27 2.60 4.75 -5.24
C VAL A 27 1.21 4.68 -4.61
N SER A 28 1.14 4.89 -3.29
CA SER A 28 -0.10 4.93 -2.52
C SER A 28 -0.95 3.67 -2.75
N ALA A 29 -2.24 3.81 -3.07
CA ALA A 29 -3.11 2.69 -3.43
C ALA A 29 -2.55 1.82 -4.58
N GLY A 30 -1.79 2.40 -5.52
CA GLY A 30 -1.13 1.66 -6.59
C GLY A 30 -0.03 0.71 -6.08
N ALA A 31 0.69 1.10 -5.02
CA ALA A 31 1.67 0.23 -4.37
C ALA A 31 1.00 -0.97 -3.69
N CYS A 32 -0.12 -0.73 -2.98
CA CYS A 32 -0.90 -1.81 -2.37
C CYS A 32 -1.47 -2.78 -3.43
N HIS A 33 -1.91 -2.25 -4.57
CA HIS A 33 -2.40 -3.05 -5.68
C HIS A 33 -1.30 -3.89 -6.32
N ALA A 34 -0.13 -3.29 -6.57
CA ALA A 34 1.05 -3.97 -7.06
C ALA A 34 1.53 -5.05 -6.10
N ALA A 35 1.54 -4.79 -4.79
CA ALA A 35 1.94 -5.78 -3.79
C ALA A 35 1.05 -7.03 -3.83
N SER A 36 -0.29 -6.86 -3.91
CA SER A 36 -1.22 -7.99 -4.02
C SER A 36 -1.14 -8.71 -5.37
N TYR A 37 -0.78 -7.99 -6.44
CA TYR A 37 -0.53 -8.57 -7.76
C TYR A 37 0.72 -9.45 -7.76
N LEU A 38 1.80 -8.98 -7.13
CA LEU A 38 3.07 -9.71 -7.03
C LEU A 38 2.98 -10.90 -6.09
N SER A 39 2.19 -10.81 -5.02
CA SER A 39 1.88 -11.95 -4.16
C SER A 39 0.93 -12.98 -4.79
N ARG A 40 0.51 -12.78 -6.05
CA ARG A 40 -0.40 -13.68 -6.79
C ARG A 40 -1.79 -13.81 -6.15
N GLN A 41 -2.17 -12.86 -5.30
CA GLN A 41 -3.40 -12.91 -4.53
C GLN A 41 -4.57 -12.24 -5.29
N ARG A 42 -5.14 -13.00 -6.22
CA ARG A 42 -6.39 -12.67 -6.93
C ARG A 42 -7.50 -12.28 -5.95
N ASN A 43 -8.33 -11.30 -6.31
CA ASN A 43 -9.43 -10.72 -5.55
C ASN A 43 -9.06 -10.00 -4.23
N ARG A 44 -7.83 -10.14 -3.71
CA ARG A 44 -7.43 -9.51 -2.44
C ARG A 44 -7.61 -8.00 -2.45
N ASN A 45 -7.19 -7.36 -3.55
CA ASN A 45 -7.31 -5.92 -3.72
C ASN A 45 -8.76 -5.45 -3.64
N LYS A 46 -9.69 -6.21 -4.22
CA LYS A 46 -11.12 -5.94 -4.18
C LYS A 46 -11.65 -6.08 -2.77
N THR A 47 -11.30 -7.16 -2.06
CA THR A 47 -11.74 -7.38 -0.68
C THR A 47 -11.26 -6.28 0.26
N VAL A 48 -9.97 -5.93 0.21
CA VAL A 48 -9.41 -4.90 1.09
C VAL A 48 -9.94 -3.50 0.76
N ASN A 49 -10.10 -3.15 -0.52
CA ASN A 49 -10.49 -1.79 -0.90
C ASN A 49 -11.99 -1.54 -1.06
N ILE A 50 -12.80 -2.59 -1.26
CA ILE A 50 -14.25 -2.45 -1.46
C ILE A 50 -14.98 -2.99 -0.23
N ASP A 51 -14.74 -4.24 0.14
CA ASP A 51 -15.50 -4.88 1.23
C ASP A 51 -15.14 -4.23 2.56
N TYR A 52 -13.83 -4.05 2.83
CA TYR A 52 -13.37 -3.35 4.04
C TYR A 52 -13.55 -1.83 3.99
N ALA A 53 -13.79 -1.20 2.83
CA ALA A 53 -14.02 0.26 2.77
C ALA A 53 -15.28 0.72 3.52
N SER A 54 -16.28 -0.16 3.66
CA SER A 54 -17.46 0.08 4.48
C SER A 54 -17.23 -0.17 5.98
N HIS A 55 -16.09 -0.75 6.37
CA HIS A 55 -15.81 -1.08 7.75
C HIS A 55 -15.54 0.20 8.57
N PRO A 56 -16.16 0.39 9.74
CA PRO A 56 -16.07 1.63 10.52
C PRO A 56 -14.66 1.93 11.07
N LYS A 57 -13.76 0.94 11.06
CA LYS A 57 -12.32 1.14 11.33
C LYS A 57 -11.51 1.53 10.08
N TYR A 58 -11.97 1.19 8.88
CA TYR A 58 -11.27 1.52 7.63
C TYR A 58 -11.47 2.99 7.26
N LEU A 59 -12.72 3.48 7.33
CA LEU A 59 -13.08 4.85 7.00
C LEU A 59 -13.89 5.44 8.15
N SER A 60 -13.19 6.06 9.11
CA SER A 60 -13.80 6.53 10.35
C SER A 60 -13.82 8.05 10.43
N TYR A 61 -14.95 8.65 10.07
CA TYR A 61 -15.21 10.08 10.30
C TYR A 61 -15.08 10.47 11.79
N LYS A 62 -15.24 9.51 12.70
CA LYS A 62 -15.04 9.68 14.15
C LYS A 62 -13.56 9.84 14.52
N ASN A 63 -12.64 9.18 13.80
CA ASN A 63 -11.19 9.37 13.98
C ASN A 63 -10.70 10.70 13.35
N LEU A 64 -11.39 11.23 12.33
CA LEU A 64 -11.07 12.56 11.79
C LEU A 64 -11.19 13.65 12.86
N TRP A 65 -12.21 13.59 13.71
CA TRP A 65 -12.39 14.55 14.80
C TRP A 65 -11.46 14.32 16.00
N ARG A 66 -11.15 13.06 16.32
CA ARG A 66 -10.35 12.72 17.52
C ARG A 66 -8.84 12.67 17.29
N LYS A 67 -8.41 12.20 16.12
CA LYS A 67 -7.00 11.94 15.77
C LYS A 67 -6.53 12.71 14.54
N ARG A 68 -7.41 13.48 13.86
CA ARG A 68 -7.14 14.10 12.54
C ARG A 68 -6.76 13.12 11.43
N GLN A 69 -7.14 11.85 11.58
CA GLN A 69 -6.84 10.79 10.61
C GLN A 69 -8.16 10.19 10.11
N LEU A 70 -8.36 10.18 8.79
CA LEU A 70 -9.54 9.58 8.14
C LEU A 70 -9.46 8.05 8.09
N PHE A 71 -8.24 7.53 8.01
CA PHE A 71 -7.93 6.11 7.86
C PHE A 71 -7.17 5.62 9.09
N ASP A 72 -7.54 4.45 9.61
CA ASP A 72 -6.80 3.78 10.67
C ASP A 72 -5.67 2.96 10.03
N MET A 73 -4.50 3.58 9.90
CA MET A 73 -3.36 2.99 9.17
C MET A 73 -2.85 1.72 9.85
N ASP A 74 -2.95 1.61 11.18
CA ASP A 74 -2.59 0.40 11.91
C ASP A 74 -3.55 -0.74 11.59
N PHE A 75 -4.85 -0.43 11.50
CA PHE A 75 -5.85 -1.41 11.06
C PHE A 75 -5.59 -1.88 9.62
N ILE A 76 -5.29 -0.96 8.69
CA ILE A 76 -5.14 -1.27 7.27
C ILE A 76 -3.85 -2.03 6.98
N PHE A 77 -2.73 -1.63 7.58
CA PHE A 77 -1.41 -2.16 7.24
C PHE A 77 -0.88 -3.22 8.21
N HIS A 78 -1.47 -3.39 9.39
CA HIS A 78 -1.11 -4.49 10.30
C HIS A 78 -2.30 -5.43 10.54
N GLU A 79 -3.45 -4.92 11.01
CA GLU A 79 -4.56 -5.81 11.42
C GLU A 79 -5.15 -6.58 10.22
N ILE A 80 -5.38 -5.93 9.07
CA ILE A 80 -5.91 -6.58 7.87
C ILE A 80 -4.94 -7.65 7.31
N PRO A 81 -3.70 -7.33 6.94
CA PRO A 81 -2.78 -8.29 6.33
C PRO A 81 -2.31 -9.39 7.28
N GLU A 82 -2.42 -9.23 8.59
CA GLU A 82 -2.04 -10.28 9.55
C GLU A 82 -3.21 -11.16 9.99
N LYS A 83 -4.44 -10.62 10.11
CA LYS A 83 -5.55 -11.33 10.78
C LYS A 83 -6.79 -11.53 9.93
N HIS A 84 -7.11 -10.59 9.05
CA HIS A 84 -8.39 -10.58 8.33
C HIS A 84 -8.27 -11.07 6.89
N VAL A 85 -7.27 -10.56 6.18
CA VAL A 85 -6.95 -10.92 4.79
C VAL A 85 -5.44 -11.16 4.69
N PRO A 86 -4.98 -12.35 5.16
CA PRO A 86 -3.56 -12.69 5.25
C PRO A 86 -2.79 -12.35 3.97
N PHE A 87 -1.74 -11.54 4.09
CA PHE A 87 -0.88 -11.22 2.96
C PHE A 87 0.16 -12.31 2.77
N ASP A 88 0.35 -12.76 1.53
CA ASP A 88 1.34 -13.78 1.19
C ASP A 88 2.71 -13.11 0.97
N PHE A 89 3.41 -12.91 2.09
CA PHE A 89 4.76 -12.35 2.08
C PHE A 89 5.77 -13.26 1.40
N GLU A 90 5.60 -14.58 1.49
CA GLU A 90 6.52 -15.55 0.89
C GLU A 90 6.49 -15.42 -0.63
N THR A 91 5.31 -15.47 -1.24
CA THR A 91 5.16 -15.27 -2.68
C THR A 91 5.58 -13.86 -3.10
N TYR A 92 5.27 -12.83 -2.31
CA TYR A 92 5.70 -11.46 -2.58
C TYR A 92 7.23 -11.34 -2.66
N PHE A 93 7.97 -11.85 -1.68
CA PHE A 93 9.44 -11.77 -1.66
C PHE A 93 10.09 -12.69 -2.70
N ASN A 94 9.55 -13.89 -2.92
CA ASN A 94 10.09 -14.87 -3.87
C ASN A 94 9.70 -14.58 -5.32
N SER A 95 8.75 -13.67 -5.58
CA SER A 95 8.38 -13.28 -6.93
C SER A 95 9.60 -12.72 -7.70
N PRO A 96 9.83 -13.13 -8.96
CA PRO A 96 11.01 -12.73 -9.72
C PRO A 96 10.91 -11.29 -10.25
N GLU A 97 9.71 -10.70 -10.23
CA GLU A 97 9.50 -9.34 -10.72
C GLU A 97 10.11 -8.31 -9.79
N ARG A 98 10.69 -7.27 -10.37
CA ARG A 98 11.21 -6.14 -9.63
C ARG A 98 10.09 -5.17 -9.27
N PHE A 99 10.02 -4.76 -8.01
CA PHE A 99 8.98 -3.85 -7.53
C PHE A 99 9.57 -2.66 -6.79
N LEU A 100 9.22 -1.46 -7.26
CA LEU A 100 9.54 -0.21 -6.59
C LEU A 100 8.30 0.44 -5.98
N VAL A 101 8.39 0.75 -4.69
CA VAL A 101 7.42 1.56 -3.97
C VAL A 101 7.92 2.99 -3.92
N GLY A 102 7.17 3.91 -4.51
CA GLY A 102 7.47 5.34 -4.45
C GLY A 102 6.96 5.97 -3.15
N THR A 103 7.77 6.82 -2.55
CA THR A 103 7.44 7.67 -1.39
C THR A 103 8.01 9.07 -1.64
N THR A 104 7.61 10.05 -0.83
CA THR A 104 8.25 11.38 -0.81
C THR A 104 9.03 11.53 0.48
N ASP A 105 10.27 12.00 0.38
CA ASP A 105 11.12 12.32 1.53
C ASP A 105 10.75 13.71 2.07
N CYS A 106 10.33 13.79 3.33
CA CYS A 106 9.85 15.02 3.96
C CYS A 106 10.94 16.09 4.10
N GLU A 107 12.20 15.69 4.23
CA GLU A 107 13.31 16.62 4.50
C GLU A 107 13.76 17.29 3.21
N THR A 108 13.69 16.57 2.09
CA THR A 108 14.17 17.05 0.79
C THR A 108 13.06 17.43 -0.19
N GLY A 109 11.83 16.98 0.06
CA GLY A 109 10.70 17.10 -0.88
C GLY A 109 10.82 16.22 -2.12
N GLN A 110 11.84 15.36 -2.21
CA GLN A 110 12.11 14.54 -3.38
C GLN A 110 11.42 13.18 -3.31
N SER A 111 11.04 12.66 -4.48
CA SER A 111 10.54 11.29 -4.61
C SER A 111 11.66 10.27 -4.40
N VAL A 112 11.44 9.33 -3.49
CA VAL A 112 12.34 8.21 -3.19
C VAL A 112 11.65 6.91 -3.56
N TYR A 113 12.40 5.96 -4.09
CA TYR A 113 11.87 4.65 -4.47
C TYR A 113 12.60 3.57 -3.69
N PHE A 114 11.84 2.64 -3.12
CA PHE A 114 12.36 1.51 -2.37
C PHE A 114 11.94 0.20 -3.02
N GLU A 115 12.84 -0.77 -3.02
CA GLU A 115 12.61 -2.09 -3.62
C GLU A 115 11.97 -3.07 -2.63
N LYS A 116 11.35 -4.16 -3.13
CA LYS A 116 10.67 -5.19 -2.33
C LYS A 116 11.60 -6.11 -1.51
N GLU A 117 12.45 -5.52 -0.67
CA GLU A 117 13.44 -6.23 0.12
C GLU A 117 13.21 -6.05 1.63
N GLY A 118 13.80 -6.94 2.44
CA GLY A 118 13.76 -6.85 3.90
C GLY A 118 12.79 -7.83 4.54
N THR A 119 12.19 -7.40 5.65
CA THR A 119 11.25 -8.19 6.46
C THR A 119 9.80 -7.93 6.09
N ASN A 120 8.87 -8.76 6.58
CA ASN A 120 7.43 -8.52 6.43
C ASN A 120 7.03 -7.14 6.95
N ASP A 121 7.56 -6.75 8.11
CA ASP A 121 7.33 -5.42 8.69
C ASP A 121 7.87 -4.31 7.80
N ASP A 122 9.03 -4.49 7.17
CA ASP A 122 9.57 -3.52 6.21
C ASP A 122 8.62 -3.32 5.02
N ALA A 123 8.05 -4.39 4.49
CA ALA A 123 7.10 -4.31 3.38
C ALA A 123 5.82 -3.57 3.79
N LEU A 124 5.26 -3.88 4.98
CA LEU A 124 4.07 -3.22 5.49
C LEU A 124 4.32 -1.73 5.76
N ASN A 125 5.43 -1.40 6.44
CA ASN A 125 5.83 -0.02 6.73
C ASN A 125 6.07 0.79 5.46
N LEU A 126 6.67 0.19 4.43
CA LEU A 126 6.92 0.85 3.16
C LEU A 126 5.63 1.14 2.38
N LEU A 127 4.70 0.17 2.34
CA LEU A 127 3.38 0.38 1.72
C LEU A 127 2.54 1.41 2.49
N GLN A 128 2.65 1.42 3.83
CA GLN A 128 2.03 2.43 4.68
C GLN A 128 2.60 3.81 4.37
N ALA A 129 3.93 3.96 4.35
CA ALA A 129 4.62 5.21 4.03
C ALA A 129 4.21 5.77 2.66
N SER A 130 4.11 4.89 1.64
CA SER A 130 3.68 5.26 0.30
C SER A 130 2.24 5.79 0.23
N SER A 131 1.39 5.41 1.20
CA SER A 131 -0.03 5.77 1.28
C SER A 131 -0.33 6.86 2.33
N SER A 132 0.69 7.38 3.01
CA SER A 132 0.54 8.35 4.10
C SER A 132 0.40 9.79 3.58
N LEU A 133 -0.82 10.21 3.25
CA LEU A 133 -1.07 11.57 2.79
C LEU A 133 -0.70 12.60 3.88
N PRO A 134 0.04 13.68 3.53
CA PRO A 134 0.27 14.78 4.45
C PRO A 134 -1.08 15.35 4.90
N PHE A 135 -1.18 15.68 6.19
CA PHE A 135 -2.39 16.09 6.92
C PHE A 135 -3.37 14.98 7.35
N ILE A 136 -3.25 13.74 6.84
CA ILE A 136 -4.22 12.66 7.12
C ILE A 136 -3.57 11.44 7.81
N ALA A 137 -2.25 11.26 7.69
CA ALA A 137 -1.51 10.15 8.30
C ALA A 137 -0.20 10.64 8.96
N PRO A 138 0.33 9.92 9.96
CA PRO A 138 1.58 10.29 10.63
C PRO A 138 2.78 10.05 9.69
N VAL A 139 3.85 10.84 9.87
CA VAL A 139 5.13 10.64 9.16
C VAL A 139 5.69 9.27 9.51
N VAL A 140 6.06 8.48 8.52
CA VAL A 140 6.62 7.14 8.72
C VAL A 140 8.14 7.22 8.69
N ASN A 141 8.79 6.70 9.75
CA ASN A 141 10.24 6.58 9.81
C ASN A 141 10.66 5.25 9.20
N TYR A 142 11.36 5.28 8.07
CA TYR A 142 11.85 4.08 7.40
C TYR A 142 13.30 4.26 6.95
N ARG A 143 14.18 3.33 7.36
CA ARG A 143 15.64 3.34 7.08
C ARG A 143 16.32 4.70 7.34
N GLY A 144 15.94 5.36 8.43
CA GLY A 144 16.51 6.66 8.84
C GLY A 144 15.97 7.87 8.08
N LYS A 145 14.94 7.70 7.23
CA LYS A 145 14.25 8.78 6.51
C LYS A 145 12.84 8.97 7.02
N GLN A 146 12.39 10.23 7.01
CA GLN A 146 11.00 10.62 7.24
C GLN A 146 10.25 10.63 5.91
N LEU A 147 9.27 9.76 5.73
CA LEU A 147 8.56 9.56 4.46
C LEU A 147 7.07 9.93 4.54
N LEU A 148 6.55 10.45 3.43
CA LEU A 148 5.14 10.80 3.15
C LEU A 148 4.68 10.19 1.80
N ASP A 149 3.38 10.26 1.51
CA ASP A 149 2.75 9.78 0.26
C ASP A 149 3.44 10.37 -0.98
N GLY A 150 3.80 9.48 -1.91
CA GLY A 150 4.52 9.82 -3.15
C GLY A 150 3.74 10.70 -4.14
N GLY A 151 2.46 10.97 -3.87
CA GLY A 151 1.62 11.89 -4.63
C GLY A 151 1.74 13.35 -4.20
N PHE A 152 2.47 13.65 -3.11
CA PHE A 152 2.77 15.01 -2.69
C PHE A 152 4.19 15.38 -3.12
N GLN A 153 4.32 16.28 -4.10
CA GLN A 153 5.55 17.04 -4.35
C GLN A 153 5.37 18.40 -3.67
N ILE A 154 6.32 18.79 -2.82
CA ILE A 154 6.38 20.12 -2.20
C ILE A 154 7.01 21.10 -3.19
#